data_AF-A0A970B2V7-F1
#
_entry.id   AF-A0A970B2V7-F1
#
_cell.length_a   1.000
_cell.length_b   1.000
_cell.length_c   1.000
_cell.angle_alpha   90.00
_cell.angle_beta   90.00
_cell.angle_gamma   90.00
#
_symmetry.space_group_name_H-M   'P 1'
#
loop_
_entity.id
_entity.type
_entity.pdbx_description
1 polymer ?
#
loop_
_entity_poly.entity_id
_entity_poly.type
_entity_poly.pdbx_seq_one_letter_code
_entity_poly.pdbx_strand_id
1 'polypeptide(L)'
;MTSFMVATSTGIKQAVVAGDFDEQPQFTQHVVLRDITWQTYQLLLLETGDRRAVRFCYHRGVLEIVMPLDVHEAINRLLEKIISAITFELGLSIKSFGSTTLNREDLLAGVEPDSCFYIQNARQIKGRKIDLQNDP
;
A
#
# COMPACT_ATOMS: atom_id res chain seq x y z
N MET A 1 -19.69 11.21 -0.60
CA MET A 1 -18.59 11.89 -1.33
C MET A 1 -17.43 10.92 -1.35
N THR A 2 -16.92 10.58 -2.52
CA THR A 2 -15.92 9.51 -2.68
C THR A 2 -14.53 10.09 -2.41
N SER A 3 -13.96 9.76 -1.26
CA SER A 3 -12.57 10.06 -0.92
C SER A 3 -11.66 9.23 -1.84
N PHE A 4 -10.86 9.90 -2.68
CA PHE A 4 -9.84 9.22 -3.51
C PHE A 4 -8.56 9.07 -2.69
N MET A 5 -8.35 7.88 -2.14
CA MET A 5 -7.06 7.43 -1.63
C MET A 5 -6.34 6.69 -2.75
N VAL A 6 -5.20 7.21 -3.20
CA VAL A 6 -4.32 6.46 -4.11
C VAL A 6 -3.36 5.68 -3.23
N ALA A 7 -3.56 4.37 -3.20
CA ALA A 7 -2.69 3.41 -2.53
C ALA A 7 -1.97 2.59 -3.61
N THR A 8 -0.64 2.62 -3.63
CA THR A 8 0.13 1.66 -4.42
C THR A 8 0.39 0.46 -3.53
N SER A 9 -0.20 -0.68 -3.91
CA SER A 9 0.09 -1.98 -3.34
C SER A 9 0.69 -2.81 -4.46
N THR A 10 1.88 -3.38 -4.21
CA THR A 10 2.45 -4.41 -5.07
C THR A 10 1.61 -5.68 -4.94
N GLY A 11 0.49 -5.69 -5.66
CA GLY A 11 -0.52 -6.74 -5.60
C GLY A 11 -1.71 -6.35 -6.47
N ILE A 12 -1.56 -6.47 -7.80
CA ILE A 12 -2.60 -6.77 -8.81
C ILE A 12 -1.94 -6.73 -10.21
N LYS A 13 -1.84 -7.93 -10.81
CA LYS A 13 -1.59 -8.31 -12.23
C LYS A 13 -0.51 -7.56 -13.01
N GLN A 14 0.62 -8.25 -13.18
CA GLN A 14 1.73 -7.92 -14.06
C GLN A 14 1.33 -8.09 -15.54
N ALA A 15 1.42 -7.02 -16.33
CA ALA A 15 1.41 -7.08 -17.79
C ALA A 15 2.86 -7.18 -18.28
N VAL A 16 3.18 -8.23 -19.03
CA VAL A 16 4.49 -8.44 -19.64
C VAL A 16 4.62 -7.52 -20.86
N VAL A 17 5.56 -6.58 -20.81
CA VAL A 17 6.08 -5.91 -22.01
C VAL A 17 7.34 -6.68 -22.42
N ALA A 18 7.26 -7.41 -23.52
CA ALA A 18 8.41 -8.10 -24.10
C ALA A 18 9.31 -7.07 -24.80
N GLY A 19 10.52 -6.89 -24.29
CA GLY A 19 11.62 -6.18 -24.93
C GLY A 19 12.92 -6.88 -24.55
N ASP A 20 13.74 -7.18 -25.56
CA ASP A 20 14.98 -7.96 -25.45
C ASP A 20 16.01 -7.27 -24.54
N PHE A 21 16.04 -7.65 -23.26
CA PHE A 21 17.17 -7.46 -22.36
C PHE A 21 17.40 -8.77 -21.60
N ASP A 22 18.65 -9.24 -21.62
CA ASP A 22 19.13 -10.47 -20.99
C ASP A 22 19.24 -10.33 -19.45
N GLU A 23 18.21 -9.77 -18.82
CA GLU A 23 18.02 -9.76 -17.38
C GLU A 23 17.00 -10.84 -17.01
N GLN A 24 17.44 -11.81 -16.20
CA GLN A 24 16.52 -12.75 -15.57
C GLN A 24 15.44 -11.94 -14.82
N PRO A 25 14.14 -12.12 -15.13
CA PRO A 25 13.09 -11.35 -14.47
C PRO A 25 13.16 -11.58 -12.96
N GLN A 26 13.44 -10.53 -12.19
CA GLN A 26 13.35 -10.59 -10.74
C GLN A 26 11.86 -10.63 -10.38
N PHE A 27 11.37 -11.81 -10.02
CA PHE A 27 9.98 -11.99 -9.62
C PHE A 27 9.81 -11.62 -8.15
N THR A 28 8.81 -10.79 -7.86
CA THR A 28 8.34 -10.58 -6.50
C THR A 28 7.82 -11.92 -5.97
N GLN A 29 8.49 -12.45 -4.94
CA GLN A 29 8.01 -13.66 -4.28
C GLN A 29 6.82 -13.28 -3.41
N HIS A 30 5.70 -13.99 -3.61
CA HIS A 30 4.49 -13.81 -2.82
C HIS A 30 3.94 -15.16 -2.36
N VAL A 31 3.25 -15.14 -1.23
CA VAL A 31 2.58 -16.30 -0.63
C VAL A 31 1.12 -15.93 -0.40
N VAL A 32 0.20 -16.82 -0.78
CA VAL A 32 -1.24 -16.63 -0.58
C VAL A 32 -1.76 -17.68 0.39
N LEU A 33 -2.33 -17.23 1.50
CA LEU A 33 -3.00 -18.05 2.50
C LEU A 33 -4.51 -17.79 2.41
N ARG A 34 -5.31 -18.85 2.47
CA ARG A 34 -6.78 -18.80 2.41
C ARG A 34 -7.37 -19.24 3.74
N ASP A 35 -8.63 -18.89 3.95
CA ASP A 35 -9.41 -19.22 5.14
C ASP A 35 -8.80 -18.66 6.44
N ILE A 36 -8.12 -17.52 6.33
CA ILE A 36 -7.51 -16.81 7.45
C ILE A 36 -8.55 -15.87 8.08
N THR A 37 -8.84 -16.05 9.36
CA THR A 37 -9.76 -15.16 10.08
C THR A 37 -9.14 -13.76 10.26
N TRP A 38 -9.99 -12.74 10.44
CA TRP A 38 -9.54 -11.38 10.74
C TRP A 38 -8.65 -11.34 11.99
N GLN A 39 -9.03 -12.09 13.02
CA GLN A 39 -8.29 -12.17 14.28
C GLN A 39 -6.91 -12.78 14.08
N THR A 40 -6.80 -13.86 13.29
CA THR A 40 -5.51 -14.45 12.92
C THR A 40 -4.63 -13.46 12.17
N TYR A 41 -5.20 -12.73 11.21
CA TYR A 41 -4.47 -11.67 10.49
C TYR A 41 -3.94 -10.58 11.45
N GLN A 42 -4.77 -10.09 12.37
CA GLN A 42 -4.35 -9.10 13.36
C GLN A 42 -3.25 -9.62 14.28
N LEU A 43 -3.31 -10.88 14.70
CA LEU A 43 -2.25 -11.51 15.50
C LEU A 43 -0.93 -11.59 14.72
N LEU A 44 -0.96 -12.03 13.45
CA LEU A 44 0.23 -12.05 12.59
C LEU A 44 0.80 -10.65 12.37
N LEU A 45 -0.06 -9.64 12.24
CA LEU A 45 0.36 -8.24 12.21
C LEU A 45 0.98 -7.76 13.53
N LEU A 46 0.53 -8.25 14.67
CA LEU A 46 1.15 -7.87 15.94
C LEU A 46 2.51 -8.56 16.13
N GLU A 47 2.58 -9.86 15.85
CA GLU A 47 3.75 -10.70 16.12
C GLU A 47 4.97 -10.34 15.28
N THR A 48 4.79 -10.03 13.98
CA THR A 48 5.96 -9.74 13.13
C THR A 48 6.44 -8.27 13.21
N GLY A 49 5.77 -7.38 13.98
CA GLY A 49 6.16 -5.97 14.18
C GLY A 49 6.26 -5.08 12.92
N ASP A 50 6.85 -3.89 13.02
CA ASP A 50 6.98 -2.92 11.91
C ASP A 50 8.29 -3.07 11.09
N ARG A 51 9.18 -3.99 11.47
CA ARG A 51 10.52 -4.17 10.85
C ARG A 51 10.55 -5.39 9.92
N ARG A 52 9.61 -5.47 8.98
CA ARG A 52 9.49 -6.63 8.09
C ARG A 52 10.12 -6.38 6.72
N ALA A 53 10.74 -7.42 6.17
CA ALA A 53 11.06 -7.52 4.74
C ALA A 53 9.85 -8.00 3.89
N VAL A 54 8.67 -8.16 4.53
CA VAL A 54 7.43 -8.64 3.93
C VAL A 54 6.30 -7.64 4.18
N ARG A 55 5.39 -7.53 3.23
CA ARG A 55 4.15 -6.73 3.30
C ARG A 55 2.94 -7.66 3.36
N PHE A 56 1.94 -7.29 4.15
CA PHE A 56 0.69 -8.06 4.23
C PHE A 56 -0.47 -7.34 3.55
N CYS A 57 -1.26 -8.08 2.77
CA CYS A 57 -2.54 -7.65 2.22
C CYS A 57 -3.61 -8.68 2.61
N TYR A 58 -4.66 -8.25 3.30
CA TYR A 58 -5.75 -9.08 3.74
C TYR A 58 -7.06 -8.64 3.11
N HIS A 59 -7.81 -9.59 2.56
CA HIS A 59 -9.15 -9.35 2.07
C HIS A 59 -10.03 -10.58 2.29
N ARG A 60 -11.02 -10.45 3.19
CA ARG A 60 -12.14 -11.40 3.36
C ARG A 60 -11.71 -12.88 3.38
N GLY A 61 -10.79 -13.23 4.27
CA GLY A 61 -10.31 -14.61 4.41
C GLY A 61 -9.02 -14.92 3.65
N VAL A 62 -8.57 -14.03 2.77
CA VAL A 62 -7.35 -14.22 1.99
C VAL A 62 -6.26 -13.29 2.53
N LEU A 63 -5.11 -13.87 2.91
CA LEU A 63 -3.92 -13.14 3.31
C LEU A 63 -2.83 -13.36 2.27
N GLU A 64 -2.41 -12.30 1.61
CA GLU A 64 -1.26 -12.26 0.72
C GLU A 64 -0.06 -11.67 1.46
N ILE A 65 1.09 -12.32 1.31
CA ILE A 65 2.37 -11.91 1.87
C ILE A 65 3.32 -11.66 0.70
N VAL A 66 3.88 -10.46 0.61
CA VAL A 66 4.70 -10.03 -0.53
C VAL A 66 6.08 -9.59 -0.02
N MET A 67 7.15 -10.06 -0.66
CA MET A 67 8.50 -9.54 -0.44
C MET A 67 8.86 -8.56 -1.55
N PRO A 68 8.78 -7.24 -1.34
CA PRO A 68 9.17 -6.27 -2.35
C PRO A 68 10.67 -6.37 -2.63
N LEU A 69 11.04 -6.33 -3.90
CA LEU A 69 12.44 -6.21 -4.35
C LEU A 69 12.87 -4.74 -4.39
N ASP A 70 14.19 -4.49 -4.39
CA ASP A 70 14.78 -3.14 -4.45
C ASP A 70 14.27 -2.31 -5.64
N VAL A 71 14.00 -2.97 -6.78
CA VAL A 71 13.42 -2.32 -7.98
C VAL A 71 12.04 -1.71 -7.67
N HIS A 72 11.22 -2.35 -6.83
CA HIS A 72 9.92 -1.81 -6.43
C HIS A 72 10.10 -0.55 -5.58
N GLU A 73 11.10 -0.51 -4.71
CA GLU A 73 11.37 0.70 -3.95
C GLU A 73 11.79 1.84 -4.89
N ALA A 74 12.67 1.59 -5.86
CA ALA A 74 13.09 2.61 -6.83
C ALA A 74 11.91 3.18 -7.63
N ILE A 75 11.01 2.31 -8.13
CA ILE A 75 9.80 2.72 -8.84
C ILE A 75 8.85 3.50 -7.92
N ASN A 76 8.65 3.03 -6.70
CA ASN A 76 7.78 3.69 -5.73
C ASN A 76 8.29 5.11 -5.39
N ARG A 77 9.61 5.29 -5.23
CA ARG A 77 10.23 6.61 -5.04
C ARG A 77 10.05 7.54 -6.24
N LEU A 78 10.10 7.00 -7.46
CA LEU A 78 9.83 7.80 -8.66
C LEU A 78 8.36 8.25 -8.69
N LEU A 79 7.42 7.37 -8.38
CA LEU A 79 6.00 7.70 -8.30
C LEU A 79 5.72 8.75 -7.22
N GLU A 80 6.32 8.63 -6.03
CA GLU A 80 6.26 9.64 -4.97
C GLU A 80 6.65 11.03 -5.48
N LYS A 81 7.75 11.12 -6.25
CA LYS A 81 8.24 12.38 -6.82
C LYS A 81 7.28 12.96 -7.85
N ILE A 82 6.74 12.13 -8.74
CA ILE A 82 5.79 12.57 -9.77
C ILE A 82 4.51 13.11 -9.12
N ILE A 83 3.95 12.38 -8.16
CA ILE A 83 2.73 12.80 -7.44
C ILE A 83 2.99 14.10 -6.67
N SER A 84 4.15 14.22 -6.02
CA SER A 84 4.54 15.43 -5.31
C SER A 84 4.68 16.62 -6.26
N ALA A 85 5.29 16.44 -7.44
CA ALA A 85 5.43 17.50 -8.44
C ALA A 85 4.05 17.95 -8.97
N ILE A 86 3.18 17.01 -9.35
CA ILE A 86 1.83 17.33 -9.85
C ILE A 86 1.02 18.07 -8.79
N THR A 87 1.02 17.60 -7.55
CA THR A 87 0.24 18.24 -6.48
C THR A 87 0.78 19.62 -6.12
N PHE A 88 2.10 19.81 -6.18
CA PHE A 88 2.72 21.12 -6.03
C PHE A 88 2.26 22.09 -7.14
N GLU A 89 2.38 21.70 -8.41
CA GLU A 89 1.98 22.54 -9.56
C GLU A 89 0.49 22.89 -9.55
N LEU A 90 -0.37 21.95 -9.11
CA LEU A 90 -1.81 22.17 -9.00
C LEU A 90 -2.23 22.89 -7.70
N GLY A 91 -1.29 23.24 -6.80
CA GLY A 91 -1.59 23.87 -5.51
C GLY A 91 -2.44 23.00 -4.57
N LEU A 92 -2.40 21.67 -4.75
CA LEU A 92 -3.17 20.72 -3.97
C LEU A 92 -2.46 20.40 -2.67
N SER A 93 -3.24 20.31 -1.58
CA SER A 93 -2.71 19.82 -0.32
C SER A 93 -2.62 18.30 -0.36
N ILE A 94 -1.47 17.77 0.03
CA ILE A 94 -1.20 16.34 0.06
C ILE A 94 -0.66 15.94 1.43
N LYS A 95 -1.05 14.76 1.88
CA LYS A 95 -0.43 14.07 2.99
C LYS A 95 0.02 12.70 2.53
N SER A 96 1.33 12.48 2.52
CA SER A 96 1.94 11.19 2.26
C SER A 96 2.13 10.40 3.55
N PHE A 97 1.97 9.09 3.45
CA PHE A 97 2.32 8.14 4.49
C PHE A 97 2.67 6.81 3.81
N GLY A 98 3.72 6.16 4.30
CA GLY A 98 4.18 4.87 3.81
C GLY A 98 4.33 3.90 4.98
N SER A 99 4.38 2.59 4.69
CA SER A 99 4.57 1.55 5.71
C SER A 99 3.58 1.60 6.89
N THR A 100 2.39 2.17 6.67
CA THR A 100 1.34 2.21 7.68
C THR A 100 0.26 1.23 7.27
N THR A 101 0.01 0.21 8.08
CA THR A 101 -1.07 -0.74 7.84
C THR A 101 -2.42 -0.03 7.95
N LEU A 102 -3.20 -0.13 6.89
CA LEU A 102 -4.53 0.45 6.73
C LEU A 102 -5.57 -0.64 6.93
N ASN A 103 -6.16 -0.69 8.13
CA ASN A 103 -7.14 -1.70 8.51
C ASN A 103 -8.57 -1.14 8.51
N ARG A 104 -9.50 -1.91 7.94
CA ARG A 104 -10.95 -1.70 7.93
C ARG A 104 -11.63 -3.01 8.29
N GLU A 105 -11.81 -3.24 9.59
CA GLU A 105 -12.43 -4.46 10.13
C GLU A 105 -13.86 -4.64 9.64
N ASP A 106 -14.63 -3.55 9.52
CA ASP A 106 -15.98 -3.54 8.96
C ASP A 106 -16.04 -4.07 7.52
N LEU A 107 -14.94 -3.94 6.78
CA LEU A 107 -14.79 -4.47 5.42
C LEU A 107 -14.04 -5.80 5.36
N LEU A 108 -13.53 -6.28 6.50
CA LEU A 108 -12.58 -7.40 6.61
C LEU A 108 -11.42 -7.23 5.63
N ALA A 109 -10.85 -6.03 5.60
CA ALA A 109 -9.80 -5.64 4.67
C ALA A 109 -8.65 -4.93 5.41
N GLY A 110 -7.42 -5.27 5.05
CA GLY A 110 -6.23 -4.64 5.59
C GLY A 110 -5.15 -4.60 4.51
N VAL A 111 -4.47 -3.47 4.35
CA VAL A 111 -3.41 -3.35 3.34
C VAL A 111 -2.23 -2.58 3.90
N GLU A 112 -1.03 -3.03 3.59
CA GLU A 112 0.21 -2.30 3.83
C GLU A 112 0.71 -1.71 2.51
N PRO A 113 0.38 -0.44 2.21
CA PRO A 113 0.76 0.21 0.97
C PRO A 113 2.26 0.57 0.98
N ASP A 114 2.88 0.54 -0.20
CA ASP A 114 4.25 1.02 -0.39
C ASP A 114 4.29 2.54 -0.16
N SER A 115 3.37 3.27 -0.80
CA SER A 115 3.09 4.68 -0.51
C SER A 115 1.60 4.98 -0.66
N CYS A 116 1.10 5.85 0.21
CA CYS A 116 -0.27 6.33 0.19
C CYS A 116 -0.34 7.84 0.24
N PHE A 117 -1.30 8.40 -0.50
CA PHE A 117 -1.52 9.84 -0.57
C PHE A 117 -2.98 10.18 -0.33
N TYR A 118 -3.19 11.12 0.59
CA TYR A 118 -4.49 11.70 0.85
C TYR A 118 -4.50 13.15 0.35
N ILE A 119 -5.44 13.48 -0.55
CA ILE A 119 -5.43 14.75 -1.31
C ILE A 119 -6.70 15.58 -1.04
N GLN A 120 -7.88 15.06 -1.36
CA GLN A 120 -9.15 15.83 -1.43
C GLN A 120 -9.48 16.61 -0.14
N ASN A 121 -9.19 16.04 1.04
CA ASN A 121 -9.43 16.67 2.34
C ASN A 121 -8.15 16.81 3.18
N ALA A 122 -6.97 16.80 2.55
CA ALA A 122 -5.69 16.72 3.25
C ALA A 122 -5.48 17.82 4.29
N ARG A 123 -6.09 19.00 4.07
CA ARG A 123 -6.06 20.12 5.03
C ARG A 123 -6.74 19.79 6.35
N GLN A 124 -7.81 18.98 6.33
CA GLN A 124 -8.62 18.63 7.52
C GLN A 124 -7.95 17.56 8.39
N ILE A 125 -7.04 16.78 7.81
CA ILE A 125 -6.30 15.70 8.48
C ILE A 125 -4.82 16.06 8.74
N LYS A 126 -4.44 17.32 8.55
CA LYS A 126 -3.06 17.79 8.72
C LYS A 126 -2.66 17.67 10.20
N GLY A 127 -1.50 17.05 10.48
CA GLY A 127 -0.93 16.95 11.83
C GLY A 127 -1.52 15.88 12.76
N ARG A 128 -2.52 15.10 12.35
CA ARG A 128 -3.11 13.99 13.14
C ARG A 128 -3.00 12.63 12.44
N LYS A 129 -3.16 11.49 13.11
CA LYS A 129 -3.22 10.18 12.42
C LYS A 129 -4.53 10.07 11.61
N ILE A 130 -4.49 9.37 10.49
CA ILE A 130 -5.68 9.13 9.65
C ILE A 130 -6.53 8.04 10.30
N ASP A 131 -7.83 8.26 10.34
CA ASP A 131 -8.86 7.31 10.73
C ASP A 131 -9.70 6.95 9.51
N LEU A 132 -9.48 5.76 8.95
CA LEU A 132 -10.17 5.30 7.74
C LEU A 132 -11.66 5.06 7.92
N GLN A 133 -12.17 5.02 9.16
CA GLN A 133 -13.60 4.85 9.43
C GLN A 133 -14.34 6.18 9.41
N ASN A 134 -13.69 7.25 9.89
CA ASN A 134 -14.34 8.52 10.19
C ASN A 134 -13.81 9.70 9.37
N ASP A 135 -12.61 9.59 8.78
CA ASP A 135 -12.06 10.66 7.95
C ASP A 135 -12.78 10.76 6.59
N PRO A 136 -12.96 11.99 6.07
CA PRO A 136 -13.80 12.26 4.90
C PRO A 136 -13.20 11.84 3.54
#